data_AF-A0A7C0VWS9-F1
#
_entry.id   AF-A0A7C0VWS9-F1
#
_cell.length_a   1.000
_cell.length_b   1.000
_cell.length_c   1.000
_cell.angle_alpha   90.00
_cell.angle_beta   90.00
_cell.angle_gamma   90.00
#
_symmetry.space_group_name_H-M   'P 1'
#
loop_
_entity.id
_entity.type
_entity.pdbx_description
1 polymer ?
#
loop_
_entity_poly.entity_id
_entity_poly.type
_entity_poly.pdbx_seq_one_letter_code
_entity_poly.pdbx_strand_id
1 'polypeptide(L)'
;MIEIRIKYANNYLEDGRVLFKHKRYNSAISRLYYASYQAMWSACGDPEGGRIWKHLAIIKPFVRGHWFNPTHPKQSPGILEHFRLPLRQLYTYRVKADYNLVEINETASLLYSS
;
A
#
# COMPACT_ATOMS: atom_id res chain seq x y z
N MET A 1 -0.29 -18.09 -6.17
CA MET A 1 0.34 -16.76 -5.98
C MET A 1 -0.50 -15.81 -5.13
N ILE A 2 -1.81 -15.65 -5.39
CA ILE A 2 -2.70 -14.76 -4.61
C ILE A 2 -2.67 -15.09 -3.11
N GLU A 3 -2.84 -16.37 -2.72
CA GLU A 3 -2.82 -16.81 -1.32
C GLU A 3 -1.50 -16.46 -0.59
N ILE A 4 -0.36 -16.63 -1.27
CA ILE A 4 0.95 -16.26 -0.75
C ILE A 4 1.01 -14.75 -0.50
N ARG A 5 0.52 -13.93 -1.43
CA ARG A 5 0.49 -12.47 -1.27
C ARG A 5 -0.40 -12.04 -0.10
N ILE A 6 -1.58 -12.66 0.05
CA ILE A 6 -2.47 -12.41 1.20
C ILE A 6 -1.78 -12.79 2.51
N LYS A 7 -1.14 -13.97 2.56
CA LYS A 7 -0.36 -14.41 3.72
C LYS A 7 0.71 -13.37 4.10
N TYR A 8 1.52 -12.91 3.14
CA TYR A 8 2.56 -11.93 3.42
C TYR A 8 1.98 -10.54 3.74
N ALA A 9 0.86 -10.14 3.13
CA ALA A 9 0.17 -8.91 3.50
C ALA A 9 -0.22 -8.92 4.99
N ASN A 10 -0.78 -10.03 5.47
CA ASN A 10 -1.14 -10.20 6.88
C ASN A 10 0.10 -10.22 7.79
N ASN A 11 1.16 -10.93 7.41
CA ASN A 11 2.40 -10.94 8.18
C ASN A 11 3.01 -9.54 8.32
N TYR A 12 3.08 -8.78 7.23
CA TYR A 12 3.58 -7.40 7.26
C TYR A 12 2.68 -6.46 8.06
N LEU A 13 1.36 -6.67 8.03
CA LEU A 13 0.44 -5.90 8.85
C LEU A 13 0.70 -6.15 10.34
N GLU A 14 0.88 -7.40 10.73
CA GLU A 14 1.16 -7.77 12.12
C GLU A 14 2.52 -7.22 12.57
N ASP A 15 3.58 -7.41 11.77
CA ASP A 15 4.89 -6.81 12.01
C ASP A 15 4.78 -5.28 12.20
N GLY A 16 4.02 -4.62 11.31
CA GLY A 16 3.81 -3.18 11.33
C GLY A 16 3.13 -2.71 12.61
N ARG A 17 2.10 -3.44 13.07
CA ARG A 17 1.40 -3.15 14.33
C ARG A 17 2.32 -3.31 15.54
N VAL A 18 3.11 -4.38 15.58
CA VAL A 18 4.09 -4.61 16.65
C VAL A 18 5.11 -3.47 16.67
N LEU A 19 5.68 -3.09 15.53
CA LEU A 19 6.65 -1.99 15.44
C LEU A 19 6.04 -0.65 15.86
N PHE A 20 4.81 -0.37 15.44
CA PHE A 20 4.10 0.85 15.82
C PHE A 20 3.89 0.94 17.33
N LYS A 21 3.45 -0.15 17.97
CA LYS A 21 3.29 -0.24 19.43
C LYS A 21 4.59 0.04 20.19
N HIS A 22 5.73 -0.34 19.61
CA HIS A 22 7.06 -0.07 20.17
C HIS A 22 7.66 1.27 19.72
N LYS A 23 6.84 2.16 19.14
CA LYS A 23 7.24 3.49 18.65
C LYS A 23 8.37 3.47 17.61
N ARG A 24 8.54 2.35 16.90
CA ARG A 24 9.50 2.19 15.80
C ARG A 24 8.88 2.63 14.48
N TYR A 25 8.45 3.89 14.40
CA TYR A 25 7.57 4.38 13.33
C TYR A 25 8.15 4.26 11.91
N ASN A 26 9.43 4.58 11.70
CA ASN A 26 10.09 4.40 10.39
C ASN A 26 9.96 2.94 9.90
N SER A 27 10.30 1.98 10.77
CA SER A 27 10.20 0.55 10.45
C SER A 27 8.74 0.11 10.28
N ALA A 28 7.82 0.63 11.11
CA ALA A 28 6.40 0.35 11.01
C ALA A 28 5.83 0.79 9.66
N ILE A 29 6.16 1.99 9.19
CA ILE A 29 5.71 2.51 7.90
C ILE A 29 6.16 1.64 6.74
N SER A 30 7.41 1.16 6.76
CA SER A 30 7.92 0.24 5.74
C SER A 30 7.07 -1.04 5.70
N ARG A 31 6.77 -1.64 6.87
CA ARG A 31 5.94 -2.85 6.95
C ARG A 31 4.48 -2.60 6.53
N LEU A 32 3.86 -1.53 7.00
CA LEU A 32 2.49 -1.16 6.63
C LEU A 32 2.35 -0.85 5.13
N TYR A 33 3.39 -0.24 4.53
CA TYR A 33 3.47 -0.05 3.09
C TYR A 33 3.49 -1.40 2.35
N TYR A 34 4.38 -2.31 2.73
CA TYR A 34 4.46 -3.62 2.07
C TYR A 34 3.22 -4.48 2.31
N ALA A 35 2.57 -4.37 3.47
CA ALA A 35 1.27 -4.99 3.73
C ALA A 35 0.23 -4.52 2.70
N SER A 36 0.12 -3.20 2.53
CA SER A 36 -0.80 -2.58 1.57
C SER A 36 -0.46 -2.98 0.13
N TYR A 37 0.83 -2.99 -0.22
CA TYR A 37 1.30 -3.36 -1.56
C TYR A 37 0.96 -4.82 -1.93
N GLN A 38 1.20 -5.77 -1.01
CA GLN A 38 0.86 -7.17 -1.27
C GLN A 38 -0.66 -7.38 -1.33
N ALA A 39 -1.45 -6.67 -0.52
CA ALA A 39 -2.91 -6.69 -0.60
C ALA A 39 -3.44 -6.09 -1.91
N MET A 40 -2.87 -4.98 -2.39
CA MET A 40 -3.22 -4.41 -3.69
C MET A 40 -2.88 -5.37 -4.83
N TRP A 41 -1.74 -6.06 -4.74
CA TRP A 41 -1.32 -7.04 -5.75
C TRP A 41 -2.21 -8.28 -5.72
N SER A 42 -2.56 -8.83 -4.55
CA SER A 42 -3.50 -9.95 -4.48
C SER A 42 -4.86 -9.60 -5.08
N ALA A 43 -5.33 -8.36 -4.91
CA ALA A 43 -6.56 -7.88 -5.51
C ALA A 43 -6.46 -7.67 -7.04
N CYS A 44 -5.41 -7.01 -7.53
CA CYS A 44 -5.27 -6.67 -8.96
C CYS A 44 -4.77 -7.85 -9.83
N GLY A 45 -4.20 -8.89 -9.22
CA GLY A 45 -3.48 -9.93 -9.96
C GLY A 45 -2.13 -9.46 -10.47
N ASP A 46 -1.46 -10.30 -11.26
CA ASP A 46 -0.17 -9.96 -11.87
C ASP A 46 -0.34 -8.94 -13.02
N PRO A 47 0.59 -7.99 -13.18
CA PRO A 47 0.51 -7.03 -14.27
C PRO A 47 0.77 -7.71 -15.62
N GLU A 48 0.22 -7.12 -16.68
CA GLU A 48 0.39 -7.61 -18.05
C GLU A 48 1.88 -7.78 -18.43
N GLY A 49 2.20 -8.88 -19.10
CA GLY A 49 3.55 -9.19 -19.56
C GLY A 49 4.50 -9.75 -18.50
N GLY A 50 3.99 -10.31 -17.40
CA GLY A 50 4.80 -11.01 -16.39
C GLY A 50 5.72 -10.10 -15.57
N ARG A 51 5.39 -8.81 -15.49
CA ARG A 51 6.23 -7.79 -14.83
C ARG A 51 5.96 -7.71 -13.33
N ILE A 52 6.73 -6.89 -12.63
CA ILE A 52 6.48 -6.48 -11.25
C ILE A 52 5.66 -5.19 -11.24
N TRP A 53 4.67 -5.09 -10.36
CA TRP A 53 3.93 -3.84 -10.18
C TRP A 53 4.85 -2.72 -9.71
N LYS A 54 4.91 -1.60 -10.44
CA LYS A 54 5.54 -0.38 -9.93
C LYS A 54 4.73 0.14 -8.73
N HIS A 55 5.42 0.52 -7.65
CA HIS A 55 4.85 0.92 -6.37
C HIS A 55 3.68 1.93 -6.46
N LEU A 56 3.81 2.98 -7.27
CA LEU A 56 2.74 3.96 -7.47
C LEU A 56 1.71 3.55 -8.53
N ALA A 57 2.12 2.71 -9.51
CA ALA A 57 1.27 2.36 -10.64
C ALA A 57 0.13 1.40 -10.25
N ILE A 58 0.32 0.57 -9.22
CA ILE A 58 -0.69 -0.36 -8.73
C ILE A 58 -1.86 0.32 -8.00
N ILE A 59 -1.65 1.53 -7.46
CA ILE A 59 -2.67 2.24 -6.67
C ILE A 59 -3.90 2.54 -7.54
N LYS A 60 -3.70 3.06 -8.76
CA LYS A 60 -4.81 3.44 -9.66
C LYS A 60 -5.73 2.26 -10.03
N PRO A 61 -5.24 1.12 -10.54
CA PRO A 61 -6.10 -0.02 -10.83
C PRO A 61 -6.76 -0.57 -9.56
N PHE A 62 -6.05 -0.59 -8.43
CA PHE A 62 -6.61 -1.03 -7.16
C PHE A 62 -7.81 -0.18 -6.72
N VAL A 63 -7.66 1.15 -6.65
CA VAL A 63 -8.72 2.03 -6.16
C VAL A 63 -9.93 2.10 -7.10
N ARG A 64 -9.70 1.87 -8.40
CA ARG A 64 -10.76 1.74 -9.41
C ARG A 64 -11.50 0.40 -9.35
N GLY A 65 -11.02 -0.54 -8.55
CA GLY A 65 -11.58 -1.88 -8.46
C GLY A 65 -11.29 -2.73 -9.70
N HIS A 66 -10.17 -2.54 -10.39
CA HIS A 66 -9.77 -3.48 -11.45
C HIS A 66 -9.23 -4.78 -10.83
N TRP A 67 -10.06 -5.42 -10.00
CA TRP A 67 -9.71 -6.62 -9.25
C TRP A 67 -9.88 -7.86 -10.11
N PHE A 68 -9.21 -8.93 -9.73
CA PHE A 68 -9.31 -10.24 -10.36
C PHE A 68 -10.78 -10.71 -10.30
N ASN A 69 -11.50 -10.56 -11.41
CA ASN A 69 -12.96 -10.73 -11.56
C ASN A 69 -13.83 -9.60 -10.96
N PRO A 70 -13.89 -8.41 -11.59
CA PRO A 70 -14.67 -7.28 -11.08
C PRO A 70 -16.17 -7.54 -11.27
N THR A 71 -16.95 -7.44 -10.19
CA THR A 71 -18.43 -7.50 -10.23
C THR A 71 -19.07 -6.15 -10.55
N HIS A 72 -18.28 -5.08 -10.69
CA HIS A 72 -18.73 -3.72 -10.95
C HIS A 72 -18.33 -3.22 -12.35
N PRO A 73 -19.04 -2.21 -12.90
CA PRO A 73 -18.74 -1.66 -14.22
C PRO A 73 -17.34 -1.04 -14.29
N LYS A 74 -16.61 -1.32 -15.39
CA LYS A 74 -15.25 -0.79 -15.68
C LYS A 74 -15.14 0.75 -15.66
N GLN A 75 -16.26 1.46 -15.74
CA GLN A 75 -16.34 2.94 -15.83
C GLN A 75 -16.95 3.59 -14.57
N SER A 76 -16.86 2.94 -13.40
CA SER A 76 -17.29 3.52 -12.12
C SER A 76 -16.24 4.52 -11.56
N PRO A 77 -16.64 5.52 -10.74
CA PRO A 77 -15.72 6.45 -10.05
C PRO A 77 -14.63 5.81 -9.17
N GLY A 78 -14.61 4.48 -9.04
CA GLY A 78 -13.62 3.73 -8.28
C GLY A 78 -14.09 3.53 -6.86
N ILE A 79 -14.32 2.26 -6.49
CA ILE A 79 -14.94 1.86 -5.22
C ILE A 79 -14.12 2.37 -4.01
N LEU A 80 -12.80 2.47 -4.18
CA LEU A 80 -11.85 2.78 -3.12
C LEU A 80 -11.09 4.08 -3.37
N GLU A 81 -11.67 5.01 -4.13
CA GLU A 81 -11.00 6.25 -4.54
C GLU A 81 -10.50 7.10 -3.36
N HIS A 82 -11.21 7.08 -2.22
CA HIS A 82 -10.82 7.75 -0.98
C HIS A 82 -9.48 7.26 -0.41
N PHE A 83 -9.03 6.04 -0.77
CA PHE A 83 -7.73 5.52 -0.37
C PHE A 83 -6.58 5.95 -1.30
N ARG A 84 -6.85 6.57 -2.45
CA ARG A 84 -5.80 6.93 -3.43
C ARG A 84 -4.72 7.82 -2.81
N LEU A 85 -5.12 8.90 -2.14
CA LEU A 85 -4.17 9.82 -1.52
C LEU A 85 -3.45 9.18 -0.31
N PRO A 86 -4.14 8.54 0.66
CA PRO A 86 -3.48 7.81 1.74
C PRO A 86 -2.44 6.78 1.27
N LEU A 87 -2.73 5.99 0.24
CA LEU A 87 -1.80 4.98 -0.30
C LEU A 87 -0.56 5.62 -0.93
N ARG A 88 -0.72 6.75 -1.64
CA ARG A 88 0.41 7.52 -2.19
C ARG A 88 1.27 8.13 -1.08
N GLN A 89 0.64 8.64 -0.03
CA GLN A 89 1.34 9.20 1.13
C GLN A 89 2.09 8.12 1.88
N LEU A 90 1.50 6.93 2.07
CA LEU A 90 2.17 5.80 2.70
C LEU A 90 3.44 5.38 1.94
N TYR A 91 3.38 5.31 0.60
CA TYR A 91 4.58 5.09 -0.22
C TYR A 91 5.63 6.20 -0.03
N THR A 92 5.18 7.46 -0.04
CA THR A 92 6.07 8.62 0.13
C THR A 92 6.78 8.58 1.49
N TYR A 93 6.05 8.27 2.56
CA TYR A 93 6.62 8.11 3.89
C TYR A 93 7.59 6.94 3.96
N ARG A 94 7.28 5.82 3.30
CA ARG A 94 8.20 4.69 3.20
C ARG A 94 9.51 5.09 2.52
N VAL A 95 9.46 5.88 1.44
CA VAL A 95 10.68 6.40 0.79
C VAL A 95 11.46 7.32 1.73
N LYS A 96 10.77 8.25 2.41
CA LYS A 96 11.39 9.17 3.37
C LYS A 96 12.06 8.41 4.53
N ALA A 97 11.39 7.40 5.08
CA ALA A 97 11.87 6.61 6.20
C ALA A 97 13.04 5.69 5.82
N ASP A 98 12.92 4.95 4.70
CA ASP A 98 13.89 3.91 4.32
C ASP A 98 15.14 4.49 3.61
N TYR A 99 15.00 5.58 2.85
CA TYR A 99 16.07 6.09 2.00
C TYR A 99 16.56 7.49 2.38
N ASN A 100 15.66 8.37 2.82
CA ASN A 100 16.05 9.75 3.16
C ASN A 100 16.38 9.93 4.64
N LEU A 101 16.28 8.85 5.44
CA LEU A 101 16.55 8.84 6.89
C LEU A 101 15.77 9.92 7.66
N VAL A 102 14.58 10.28 7.17
CA VAL A 102 13.70 11.23 7.86
C VAL A 102 13.02 10.52 9.02
N GLU A 103 13.14 11.08 10.22
CA GLU A 103 12.44 10.58 11.39
C GLU A 103 10.93 10.80 11.25
N ILE A 104 10.18 9.71 11.39
CA ILE A 104 8.72 9.71 11.43
C ILE A 104 8.28 9.53 12.88
N ASN A 105 7.31 10.33 13.31
CA ASN A 105 6.70 10.25 14.61
C ASN A 105 5.21 9.85 14.50
N GLU A 106 4.58 9.61 15.64
CA GLU A 106 3.16 9.20 15.74
C GLU A 106 2.19 10.17 15.05
N THR A 107 2.54 11.47 15.08
CA THR A 107 1.70 12.57 14.60
C THR A 107 2.11 13.05 13.22
N ALA A 108 2.95 12.29 12.49
CA ALA A 108 3.35 12.58 11.12
C ALA A 108 2.10 12.54 10.23
N SER A 109 1.41 13.66 10.27
CA SER A 109 0.10 13.89 9.70
C SER A 109 0.25 14.01 8.20
N LEU A 110 -0.83 13.74 7.48
CA LEU A 110 -0.97 13.78 6.02
C LEU A 110 -0.79 15.21 5.44
N LEU A 111 0.03 16.06 6.06
CA LEU A 111 0.09 17.52 5.91
C LEU A 111 1.01 18.06 4.82
N TYR A 112 1.58 17.22 3.96
CA TYR A 112 2.25 17.73 2.76
C TYR A 112 1.50 17.25 1.52
N SER A 113 0.33 17.86 1.32
CA SER A 113 -0.19 18.15 0.00
C SER A 113 0.28 19.57 -0.33
N SER A 114 1.34 19.68 -1.12
CA SER A 114 1.80 20.93 -1.74
C SER A 114 2.01 20.64 -3.22
#